data_AF-A0A497CFG8-F1
#
_entry.id   AF-A0A497CFG8-F1
#
_cell.length_a   1.000
_cell.length_b   1.000
_cell.length_c   1.000
_cell.angle_alpha   90.00
_cell.angle_beta   90.00
_cell.angle_gamma   90.00
#
_symmetry.space_group_name_H-M   'P 1'
#
loop_
_entity.id
_entity.type
_entity.pdbx_description
1 polymer ?
#
loop_
_entity_poly.entity_id
_entity_poly.type
_entity_poly.pdbx_seq_one_letter_code
_entity_poly.pdbx_strand_id
1 'polypeptide(L)' 'MKHISKIAIVIITMKNIITLIAFFLVFNLSYSQTTLAAGEIAITGFNADNPDQFTFVLLTDITATTEIKFTDNGQQTI' A
#
# COMPACT_ATOMS: atom_id res chain seq x y z
N MET A 1 48.05 -5.56 18.37
CA MET A 1 46.63 -5.54 18.81
C MET A 1 45.79 -4.42 18.16
N LYS A 2 46.32 -3.20 17.95
CA LYS A 2 45.58 -2.04 17.42
C LYS A 2 45.06 -2.17 15.96
N HIS A 3 45.74 -2.94 15.10
CA HIS A 3 45.33 -3.14 13.69
C HIS A 3 44.12 -4.08 13.52
N ILE A 4 43.99 -5.09 14.39
CA ILE A 4 42.89 -6.08 14.33
C ILE A 4 41.56 -5.42 14.73
N SER A 5 41.60 -4.50 15.70
CA SER A 5 40.45 -3.71 16.12
C SER A 5 39.88 -2.81 15.01
N LYS A 6 40.72 -2.23 14.14
CA LYS A 6 40.25 -1.38 13.03
C LYS A 6 39.49 -2.16 11.96
N ILE A 7 39.95 -3.36 11.62
CA ILE A 7 39.30 -4.24 10.63
C ILE A 7 37.92 -4.70 11.14
N ALA A 8 37.82 -5.06 12.42
CA ALA A 8 36.55 -5.44 13.03
C ALA A 8 35.52 -4.29 12.99
N ILE A 9 35.95 -3.05 13.29
CA ILE A 9 35.08 -1.86 13.25
C ILE A 9 34.55 -1.62 11.83
N VAL A 10 35.39 -1.76 10.80
CA VAL A 10 34.99 -1.61 9.38
C VAL A 10 33.96 -2.65 8.98
N ILE A 11 34.16 -3.93 9.35
CA ILE A 11 33.21 -5.01 9.03
C ILE A 11 31.85 -4.76 9.72
N ILE A 12 31.86 -4.27 10.96
CA ILE A 12 30.63 -3.95 11.72
C ILE A 12 29.89 -2.78 11.06
N THR A 13 30.59 -1.70 10.67
CA THR A 13 29.96 -0.56 10.00
C THR A 13 29.41 -0.92 8.62
N MET A 14 30.12 -1.75 7.84
CA MET A 14 29.66 -2.24 6.55
C MET A 14 28.41 -3.12 6.67
N LYS A 15 28.35 -4.00 7.68
CA LYS A 15 27.18 -4.84 7.93
C LYS A 15 25.94 -4.00 8.26
N ASN A 16 26.09 -2.97 9.08
CA ASN A 16 24.97 -2.10 9.45
C ASN A 16 24.43 -1.29 8.26
N ILE A 17 25.31 -0.84 7.35
CA ILE A 17 24.91 -0.18 6.11
C ILE A 17 24.12 -1.12 5.20
N ILE A 18 24.55 -2.38 5.07
CA ILE A 18 23.85 -3.38 4.26
C ILE A 18 22.45 -3.66 4.84
N THR A 19 22.32 -3.79 6.16
CA THR A 19 21.02 -3.99 6.81
C THR A 19 20.08 -2.81 6.57
N LEU A 20 20.59 -1.58 6.59
CA LEU A 20 19.79 -0.38 6.35
C LEU A 20 19.32 -0.29 4.89
N ILE A 21 20.18 -0.63 3.93
CA ILE A 21 19.83 -0.70 2.51
C ILE A 21 18.76 -1.77 2.27
N ALA A 22 18.93 -2.95 2.87
CA ALA A 22 17.96 -4.04 2.75
C ALA A 22 16.58 -3.63 3.30
N PHE A 23 16.53 -2.91 4.43
CA PHE A 23 15.29 -2.39 4.99
C PHE A 23 14.59 -1.38 4.06
N PHE A 24 15.34 -0.50 3.41
CA PHE A 24 14.79 0.49 2.48
C PHE A 24 14.27 -0.15 1.17
N LEU A 25 14.91 -1.23 0.71
CA LEU A 25 14.50 -1.96 -0.50
C LEU A 25 13.14 -2.66 -0.35
N VAL A 26 12.82 -3.19 0.83
CA VAL A 26 11.53 -3.86 1.08
C VAL A 26 10.38 -2.89 1.38
N PHE A 27 10.64 -1.61 1.61
CA PHE A 27 9.60 -0.62 1.92
C PHE A 27 8.64 -0.35 0.75
N ASN A 28 9.10 -0.55 -0.49
CA ASN A 28 8.31 -0.30 -1.70
C ASN A 28 7.43 -1.50 -2.13
N LEU A 29 7.39 -2.59 -1.35
CA LEU A 29 6.61 -3.79 -1.69
C LEU A 29 5.09 -3.63 -1.48
N SER A 30 4.61 -2.44 -1.14
CA SER A 30 3.26 -2.24 -0.62
C SER A 30 2.42 -1.29 -1.47
N TYR A 31 2.14 -1.63 -2.74
CA TYR A 31 1.03 -1.05 -3.51
C TYR A 31 0.50 -2.06 -4.54
N SER A 32 -0.37 -2.98 -4.11
CA SER A 32 -1.03 -3.98 -4.99
C SER A 32 -2.50 -3.65 -5.30
N GLN A 33 -2.98 -2.46 -4.91
CA GLN A 33 -4.36 -2.07 -5.16
C GLN A 33 -4.58 -1.77 -6.64
N THR A 34 -5.68 -2.27 -7.19
CA THR A 34 -6.11 -1.88 -8.54
C THR A 34 -6.45 -0.40 -8.56
N THR A 35 -5.84 0.36 -9.47
CA THR A 35 -6.28 1.73 -9.74
C THR A 35 -7.51 1.66 -10.64
N LEU A 36 -8.68 2.06 -10.13
CA LEU A 36 -9.91 2.14 -10.91
C LEU A 36 -10.02 3.54 -11.53
N ALA A 37 -10.15 3.60 -12.85
CA ALA A 37 -10.45 4.83 -13.58
C ALA A 37 -11.96 5.11 -13.61
N ALA A 38 -12.31 6.34 -13.98
CA ALA A 38 -13.71 6.70 -14.20
C ALA A 38 -14.32 5.80 -15.30
N GLY A 39 -15.51 5.24 -15.04
CA GLY A 39 -16.21 4.35 -15.96
C GLY A 39 -15.90 2.85 -15.80
N GLU A 40 -14.99 2.46 -14.90
CA GLU A 40 -14.65 1.04 -14.65
C GLU A 40 -15.48 0.42 -13.50
N ILE A 41 -16.28 1.23 -12.82
CA ILE A 41 -17.26 0.83 -11.81
C ILE A 41 -18.55 1.60 -12.06
N ALA A 42 -19.68 0.91 -11.96
CA ALA A 42 -20.99 1.53 -12.03
C ALA A 42 -21.79 1.24 -10.76
N ILE A 43 -22.30 2.29 -10.12
CA ILE A 43 -23.27 2.17 -9.03
C ILE A 43 -24.64 1.91 -9.66
N THR A 44 -25.27 0.80 -9.28
CA THR A 44 -26.56 0.36 -9.84
C THR A 44 -27.73 0.58 -8.89
N GLY A 45 -27.44 0.94 -7.63
CA GLY A 45 -28.48 1.26 -6.64
C GLY A 45 -27.90 1.86 -5.37
N PHE A 46 -28.72 2.67 -4.70
CA PHE A 46 -28.44 3.26 -3.41
C PHE A 46 -29.72 3.23 -2.57
N ASN A 47 -29.62 2.70 -1.36
CA ASN A 47 -30.66 2.80 -0.33
C ASN A 47 -30.07 3.49 0.90
N ALA A 48 -30.66 4.62 1.30
CA ALA A 48 -30.26 5.43 2.45
C ALA A 48 -31.07 5.10 3.73
N ASP A 49 -31.88 4.05 3.71
CA ASP A 49 -32.50 3.51 4.92
C ASP A 49 -31.41 2.95 5.84
N ASN A 50 -31.56 3.08 7.16
CA ASN A 50 -30.55 2.60 8.10
C ASN A 50 -30.53 1.05 8.18
N PRO A 51 -29.43 0.35 7.80
CA PRO A 51 -28.13 0.89 7.38
C PRO A 51 -28.01 1.15 5.87
N ASP A 52 -27.24 2.18 5.52
CA ASP A 52 -26.98 2.56 4.13
C ASP A 52 -26.45 1.38 3.31
N GLN A 53 -26.98 1.23 2.10
CA GLN A 53 -26.64 0.15 1.18
C GLN A 53 -26.32 0.69 -0.22
N PHE A 54 -25.18 0.24 -0.75
CA PHE A 54 -24.77 0.49 -2.12
C PHE A 54 -24.73 -0.82 -2.90
N THR A 55 -25.27 -0.81 -4.11
CA THR A 55 -25.10 -1.90 -5.08
C THR A 55 -24.27 -1.38 -6.24
N PHE A 56 -23.27 -2.15 -6.67
CA PHE A 56 -22.38 -1.78 -7.75
C PHE A 56 -21.99 -3.00 -8.60
N VAL A 57 -21.52 -2.72 -9.81
CA VAL A 57 -20.92 -3.70 -10.70
C VAL A 57 -19.52 -3.24 -11.10
N LEU A 58 -18.60 -4.19 -11.17
CA LEU A 58 -17.29 -3.99 -11.78
C LEU A 58 -17.44 -4.13 -13.30
N LEU A 59 -16.88 -3.18 -14.02
CA LEU A 59 -16.85 -3.18 -15.49
C LEU A 59 -15.45 -3.54 -16.03
N THR A 60 -14.50 -3.78 -15.12
CA THR A 60 -13.14 -4.24 -15.40
C THR A 60 -12.70 -5.25 -14.34
N ASP A 61 -11.65 -6.01 -14.62
CA ASP A 61 -11.05 -6.93 -13.67
C ASP A 61 -10.32 -6.17 -12.55
N ILE A 62 -10.37 -6.70 -11.33
CA ILE A 62 -9.62 -6.19 -10.18
C ILE A 62 -8.68 -7.26 -9.63
N THR A 63 -7.57 -6.82 -9.04
CA THR A 63 -6.66 -7.67 -8.29
C THR A 63 -7.32 -8.16 -7.00
N ALA A 64 -6.96 -9.38 -6.60
CA ALA A 64 -7.33 -9.90 -5.29
C ALA A 64 -6.95 -8.90 -4.18
N THR A 65 -7.72 -8.90 -3.09
CA THR A 65 -7.58 -8.00 -1.95
C THR A 65 -7.77 -6.50 -2.25
N THR A 66 -8.33 -6.13 -3.41
CA THR A 66 -8.77 -4.75 -3.65
C THR A 66 -9.95 -4.42 -2.73
N GLU A 67 -9.81 -3.37 -1.92
CA GLU A 67 -10.87 -2.85 -1.05
C GLU A 67 -11.54 -1.64 -1.72
N ILE A 68 -12.86 -1.69 -1.87
CA ILE A 68 -13.67 -0.60 -2.46
C ILE A 68 -14.48 0.04 -1.33
N LYS A 69 -14.25 1.33 -1.08
CA LYS A 69 -14.95 2.10 -0.05
C LYS A 69 -15.77 3.20 -0.70
N PHE A 70 -17.04 3.27 -0.35
CA PHE A 70 -17.91 4.39 -0.68
C PHE A 70 -17.94 5.35 0.51
N THR A 71 -17.81 6.64 0.27
CA THR A 71 -17.91 7.71 1.28
C THR A 71 -18.85 8.78 0.75
N ASP A 72 -19.81 9.17 1.58
CA ASP A 72 -20.72 10.30 1.35
C ASP A 72 -20.06 11.65 1.69
N ASN A 73 -19.07 11.61 2.57
CA ASN A 73 -18.17 12.71 2.90
C ASN A 73 -17.23 12.89 1.70
N GLY A 74 -17.61 13.76 0.75
CA GLY A 74 -16.85 14.02 -0.48
C GLY A 74 -15.36 14.17 -0.19
N GLN A 75 -14.51 13.52 -1.01
CA GLN A 75 -13.07 13.28 -0.77
C GLN A 75 -12.44 14.29 0.21
N GLN A 76 -12.46 13.97 1.51
CA GLN A 76 -11.61 14.66 2.45
C GLN A 76 -10.21 14.13 2.17
N THR A 77 -9.40 14.95 1.50
CA THR A 77 -7.97 14.71 1.40
C THR A 77 -7.44 14.67 2.83
N ILE A 78 -7.12 13.46 3.29
CA ILE A 78 -6.35 13.21 4.51
C ILE A 78 -4.89 13.61 4.28
#